data_AF-A0A2V5TAC6-F1
#
_entry.id   AF-A0A2V5TAC6-F1
#
_cell.length_a   1.000
_cell.length_b   1.000
_cell.length_c   1.000
_cell.angle_alpha   90.00
_cell.angle_beta   90.00
_cell.angle_gamma   90.00
#
_symmetry.space_group_name_H-M   'P 1'
#
loop_
_entity.id
_entity.type
_entity.pdbx_description
1 polymer ?
#
loop_
_entity_poly.entity_id
_entity_poly.type
_entity_poly.pdbx_seq_one_letter_code
_entity_poly.pdbx_strand_id
1 'polypeptide(L)'
;MKKIGILFGQEHSFPPAFVARVNQKTGGKDIVAEFVRIDKVIQGEPCGYDVVIDRISQDVPFYRAWLKNAALTGTAVVNNPFWWSADDKFFNNALATKIGVAVPRTVLLPSHELPTDTNDKSFRNLGYPLDWEAIFNY
;
A
#
# COMPACT_ATOMS: atom_id res chain seq x y z
N MET A 1 -13.35 -10.50 23.28
CA MET A 1 -14.02 -9.76 22.20
C MET A 1 -12.98 -9.40 21.17
N LYS A 2 -13.19 -9.81 19.91
CA LYS A 2 -12.28 -9.52 18.80
C LYS A 2 -12.58 -8.14 18.22
N LYS A 3 -11.55 -7.37 17.88
CA LYS A 3 -11.66 -6.00 17.39
C LYS A 3 -11.20 -5.84 15.95
N ILE A 4 -12.05 -5.23 15.13
CA ILE A 4 -11.74 -4.82 13.76
C ILE A 4 -11.66 -3.29 13.73
N GLY A 5 -10.48 -2.74 13.54
CA GLY A 5 -10.28 -1.31 13.33
C GLY A 5 -10.40 -0.96 11.84
N ILE A 6 -11.08 0.13 11.50
CA ILE A 6 -10.93 0.78 10.19
C ILE A 6 -10.13 2.08 10.33
N LEU A 7 -8.99 2.16 9.65
CA LEU A 7 -8.11 3.32 9.58
C LEU A 7 -8.36 4.05 8.26
N PHE A 8 -8.68 5.34 8.31
CA PHE A 8 -9.03 6.14 7.14
C PHE A 8 -8.68 7.61 7.35
N GLY A 9 -8.59 8.36 6.24
CA GLY A 9 -8.33 9.80 6.22
C GLY A 9 -9.63 10.62 6.19
N GLN A 10 -9.76 11.49 5.19
CA GLN A 10 -10.89 12.42 5.04
C GLN A 10 -12.19 11.76 4.53
N GLU A 11 -12.15 10.48 4.17
CA GLU A 11 -13.30 9.73 3.65
C GLU A 11 -14.32 9.44 4.76
N HIS A 12 -15.59 9.77 4.53
CA HIS A 12 -16.64 9.66 5.56
C HIS A 12 -17.92 8.91 5.14
N SER A 13 -18.00 8.39 3.91
CA SER A 13 -19.14 7.59 3.45
C SER A 13 -18.96 6.10 3.75
N PHE A 14 -17.80 5.54 3.39
CA PHE A 14 -17.54 4.10 3.52
C PHE A 14 -17.23 3.65 4.95
N PRO A 15 -16.32 4.30 5.73
CA PRO A 15 -15.90 3.79 7.03
C PRO A 15 -17.03 3.66 8.06
N PRO A 16 -17.95 4.64 8.22
CA PRO A 16 -19.10 4.48 9.11
C PRO A 16 -20.04 3.35 8.65
N ALA A 17 -20.29 3.23 7.35
CA ALA A 17 -21.13 2.19 6.78
C ALA A 17 -20.53 0.78 7.00
N PHE A 18 -19.21 0.64 6.85
CA PHE A 18 -18.48 -0.59 7.15
C PHE A 18 -18.67 -1.01 8.61
N VAL A 19 -18.42 -0.10 9.55
CA VAL A 19 -18.57 -0.35 10.99
C VAL A 19 -20.00 -0.77 11.32
N ALA A 20 -20.99 -0.01 10.85
CA ALA A 20 -22.41 -0.32 11.07
C ALA A 20 -22.77 -1.71 10.52
N ARG A 21 -22.32 -2.04 9.31
CA ARG A 21 -22.64 -3.32 8.67
C ARG A 21 -21.99 -4.51 9.38
N VAL A 22 -20.74 -4.38 9.82
CA VAL A 22 -20.07 -5.44 10.60
C VAL A 22 -20.80 -5.67 11.91
N ASN A 23 -21.05 -4.61 12.67
CA ASN A 23 -21.70 -4.72 13.98
C ASN A 23 -23.14 -5.24 13.87
N GLN A 24 -23.87 -4.90 12.81
CA GLN A 24 -25.18 -5.48 12.51
C GLN A 24 -25.09 -7.00 12.26
N LYS A 25 -24.08 -7.46 11.51
CA LYS A 25 -23.90 -8.88 11.19
C LYS A 25 -23.48 -9.72 12.39
N THR A 26 -22.65 -9.16 13.27
CA THR A 26 -22.10 -9.86 14.44
C THR A 26 -22.97 -9.69 15.68
N GLY A 27 -23.96 -8.79 15.63
CA GLY A 27 -24.74 -8.36 16.79
C GLY A 27 -23.91 -7.65 17.87
N GLY A 28 -22.67 -7.25 17.55
CA GLY A 28 -21.75 -6.57 18.49
C GLY A 28 -21.29 -7.40 19.69
N LYS A 29 -21.40 -8.73 19.64
CA LYS A 29 -21.08 -9.62 20.78
C LYS A 29 -19.61 -10.06 20.78
N ASP A 30 -19.27 -11.01 19.92
CA ASP A 30 -17.93 -11.61 19.90
C ASP A 30 -16.93 -10.82 19.06
N ILE A 31 -17.43 -10.08 18.07
CA ILE A 31 -16.67 -9.26 17.14
C ILE A 31 -17.30 -7.86 17.07
N VAL A 32 -16.47 -6.84 17.23
CA VAL A 32 -16.85 -5.43 17.07
C VAL A 32 -15.95 -4.75 16.06
N ALA A 33 -16.55 -3.94 15.19
CA ALA A 33 -15.85 -2.99 14.36
C ALA A 33 -15.94 -1.59 14.95
N GLU A 34 -14.85 -0.84 14.88
CA GLU A 34 -14.76 0.55 15.31
C GLU A 34 -13.75 1.32 14.46
N PHE A 35 -13.76 2.65 14.58
CA PHE A 35 -12.70 3.45 13.98
C PHE A 35 -11.41 3.22 14.74
N VAL A 36 -10.30 3.10 14.01
CA VAL A 36 -8.98 3.02 14.62
C VAL A 36 -8.73 4.31 15.41
N ARG A 37 -8.35 4.15 16.68
CA ARG A 37 -7.86 5.23 17.53
C ARG A 37 -6.42 4.93 17.94
N ILE A 38 -5.51 5.83 17.58
CA ILE A 38 -4.08 5.73 17.92
C ILE A 38 -3.77 6.88 18.86
N ASP A 39 -3.52 6.57 20.13
CA ASP A 39 -3.08 7.52 21.15
C ASP A 39 -1.55 7.50 21.33
N LYS A 40 -0.92 6.36 21.03
CA LYS A 40 0.54 6.18 21.06
C LYS A 40 0.97 5.02 20.16
N VAL A 41 2.27 4.98 19.87
CA VAL A 41 2.93 3.85 19.21
C VAL A 41 4.24 3.58 19.94
N ILE A 42 4.39 2.37 20.46
CA ILE A 42 5.64 1.90 21.07
C ILE A 42 6.15 0.75 20.22
N GLN A 43 7.44 0.76 19.92
CA GLN A 43 8.07 -0.25 19.10
C GLN A 43 7.86 -1.64 19.68
N GLY A 44 7.33 -2.56 18.88
CA GLY A 44 7.11 -3.95 19.26
C GLY A 44 5.89 -4.18 20.14
N GLU A 45 5.13 -3.14 20.49
CA GLU A 45 3.92 -3.28 21.30
C GLU A 45 2.67 -3.48 20.42
N PRO A 46 1.74 -4.37 20.84
CA PRO A 46 0.51 -4.62 20.11
C PRO A 46 -0.42 -3.41 20.13
N CYS A 47 -1.13 -3.18 19.02
CA CYS A 47 -2.04 -2.04 18.87
C CYS A 47 -3.44 -2.27 19.47
N GLY A 48 -3.74 -3.48 19.96
CA GLY A 48 -5.02 -3.84 20.56
C GLY A 48 -6.13 -4.23 19.57
N TYR A 49 -5.88 -4.16 18.26
CA TYR A 49 -6.79 -4.66 17.22
C TYR A 49 -6.36 -6.04 16.74
N ASP A 50 -7.33 -6.94 16.50
CA ASP A 50 -7.06 -8.24 15.88
C ASP A 50 -6.97 -8.12 14.36
N VAL A 51 -7.77 -7.20 13.78
CA VAL A 51 -7.75 -6.87 12.35
C VAL A 51 -7.76 -5.36 12.18
N VAL A 52 -6.97 -4.83 11.24
CA VAL A 52 -7.05 -3.43 10.80
C VAL A 52 -7.27 -3.35 9.30
N ILE A 53 -8.31 -2.60 8.90
CA ILE A 53 -8.58 -2.23 7.52
C ILE A 53 -7.92 -0.88 7.25
N ASP A 54 -6.89 -0.88 6.41
CA ASP A 54 -6.14 0.29 6.00
C ASP A 54 -6.73 0.95 4.74
N ARG A 55 -7.08 2.23 4.85
CA ARG A 55 -7.60 3.05 3.75
C ARG A 55 -6.80 4.33 3.52
N ILE A 56 -5.64 4.52 4.16
CA ILE A 56 -4.93 5.81 4.14
C ILE A 56 -3.40 5.71 4.23
N SER A 57 -2.81 4.55 4.55
CA SER A 57 -1.35 4.45 4.73
C SER A 57 -0.55 4.72 3.46
N GLN A 58 -1.20 4.75 2.29
CA GLN A 58 -0.59 5.19 1.05
C GLN A 58 -0.12 6.64 1.07
N ASP A 59 -0.85 7.51 1.79
CA ASP A 59 -0.62 8.95 1.80
C ASP A 59 0.16 9.41 3.04
N VAL A 60 0.12 8.62 4.12
CA VAL A 60 0.66 9.02 5.42
C VAL A 60 1.72 8.02 5.91
N PRO A 61 3.02 8.36 5.84
CA PRO A 61 4.11 7.47 6.25
C PRO A 61 4.01 6.96 7.70
N PHE A 62 3.50 7.80 8.62
CA PHE A 62 3.29 7.40 10.02
C PHE A 62 2.35 6.21 10.14
N TYR A 63 1.20 6.24 9.45
CA TYR A 63 0.24 5.12 9.45
C TYR A 63 0.84 3.86 8.85
N ARG A 64 1.65 3.99 7.80
CA ARG A 64 2.36 2.84 7.20
C ARG A 64 3.31 2.18 8.19
N ALA A 65 4.09 2.97 8.92
CA ALA A 65 4.98 2.45 9.95
C ALA A 65 4.20 1.80 11.10
N TRP A 66 3.11 2.43 11.56
CA TRP A 66 2.23 1.88 12.59
C TRP A 66 1.61 0.54 12.19
N LEU A 67 1.09 0.42 10.97
CA LEU A 67 0.52 -0.83 10.46
C LEU A 67 1.56 -1.95 10.35
N LYS A 68 2.80 -1.63 9.98
CA LYS A 68 3.89 -2.61 9.98
C LYS A 68 4.20 -3.11 11.40
N ASN A 69 4.19 -2.22 12.40
CA ASN A 69 4.31 -2.61 13.81
C ASN A 69 3.12 -3.46 14.28
N ALA A 70 1.89 -3.10 13.90
CA ALA A 70 0.69 -3.88 14.21
C ALA A 70 0.77 -5.29 13.60
N ALA A 71 1.15 -5.40 12.33
CA ALA A 71 1.35 -6.68 11.66
C ALA A 71 2.43 -7.53 12.33
N LEU A 72 3.57 -6.91 12.69
CA LEU A 72 4.67 -7.56 13.40
C LEU A 72 4.23 -8.15 14.75
N THR A 73 3.26 -7.52 15.41
CA THR A 73 2.79 -7.87 16.76
C THR A 73 1.50 -8.68 16.77
N GLY A 74 1.09 -9.20 15.60
CA GLY A 74 0.01 -10.20 15.47
C GLY A 74 -1.33 -9.66 14.97
N THR A 75 -1.46 -8.37 14.66
CA THR A 75 -2.66 -7.83 14.02
C THR A 75 -2.70 -8.22 12.54
N ALA A 76 -3.81 -8.77 12.06
CA ALA A 76 -4.01 -8.94 10.62
C ALA A 76 -4.32 -7.59 9.97
N VAL A 77 -3.59 -7.19 8.93
CA VAL A 77 -3.78 -5.89 8.28
C VAL A 77 -4.20 -6.08 6.82
N VAL A 78 -5.27 -5.38 6.42
CA VAL A 78 -5.85 -5.44 5.07
C VAL A 78 -5.91 -4.02 4.48
N ASN A 79 -5.21 -3.71 3.39
CA ASN A 79 -4.29 -4.58 2.66
C ASN A 79 -2.97 -4.77 3.42
N ASN A 80 -2.23 -5.81 3.07
CA ASN A 80 -0.96 -6.11 3.72
C ASN A 80 -0.01 -4.88 3.60
N PRO A 81 0.50 -4.33 4.74
CA PRO A 81 1.19 -3.04 4.77
C PRO A 81 2.59 -3.07 4.15
N PHE A 82 3.09 -4.27 3.80
CA PHE A 82 4.35 -4.45 3.09
C PHE A 82 4.17 -4.37 1.57
N TRP A 83 2.95 -4.62 1.06
CA TRP A 83 2.66 -4.51 -0.37
C TRP A 83 2.76 -3.08 -0.89
N TRP A 84 2.40 -2.08 -0.08
CA TRP A 84 2.44 -0.69 -0.54
C TRP A 84 3.86 -0.18 -0.84
N SER A 85 4.87 -0.75 -0.17
CA SER A 85 6.28 -0.49 -0.50
C SER A 85 6.78 -1.28 -1.72
N ALA A 86 6.02 -2.26 -2.19
CA ALA A 86 6.35 -3.12 -3.33
C ALA A 86 5.53 -2.79 -4.58
N ASP A 87 4.57 -1.87 -4.50
CA ASP A 87 3.75 -1.49 -5.64
C ASP A 87 4.58 -0.69 -6.66
N ASP A 88 4.82 -1.30 -7.82
CA ASP A 88 5.50 -0.69 -8.95
C ASP A 88 4.63 -0.81 -10.19
N LYS A 89 4.26 0.34 -10.76
CA LYS A 89 3.32 0.41 -11.90
C LYS A 89 3.87 -0.30 -13.13
N PHE A 90 5.17 -0.23 -13.36
CA PHE A 90 5.79 -0.87 -14.51
C PHE A 90 5.82 -2.38 -14.33
N PHE A 91 6.21 -2.87 -13.17
CA PHE A 91 6.16 -4.28 -12.82
C PHE A 91 4.73 -4.85 -12.93
N ASN A 92 3.72 -4.14 -12.40
CA ASN A 92 2.33 -4.60 -12.48
C ASN A 92 1.85 -4.74 -13.93
N ASN A 93 2.19 -3.78 -14.80
CA ASN A 93 1.89 -3.87 -16.23
C ASN A 93 2.66 -5.03 -16.89
N ALA A 94 3.94 -5.20 -16.56
CA ALA A 94 4.74 -6.31 -17.07
C ALA A 94 4.15 -7.67 -16.65
N LEU A 95 3.75 -7.82 -15.39
CA LEU A 95 3.09 -9.02 -14.87
C LEU A 95 1.78 -9.30 -15.63
N ALA A 96 0.95 -8.27 -15.85
CA ALA A 96 -0.30 -8.40 -16.61
C ALA A 96 -0.08 -9.04 -17.99
N THR A 97 0.97 -8.65 -18.71
CA THR A 97 1.33 -9.29 -20.00
C THR A 97 1.65 -10.77 -19.88
N LYS A 98 2.25 -11.21 -18.76
CA LYS A 98 2.63 -12.61 -18.53
C LYS A 98 1.47 -13.50 -18.11
N ILE A 99 0.42 -12.92 -17.54
CA ILE A 99 -0.78 -13.65 -17.10
C ILE A 99 -1.97 -13.48 -18.05
N GLY A 100 -1.77 -12.89 -19.23
CA GLY A 100 -2.80 -12.76 -20.27
C GLY A 100 -3.82 -11.66 -20.03
N VAL A 101 -3.51 -10.68 -19.18
CA VAL A 101 -4.35 -9.49 -18.97
C VAL A 101 -3.96 -8.42 -19.99
N ALA A 102 -4.94 -7.94 -20.75
CA ALA A 102 -4.72 -6.89 -21.74
C ALA A 102 -4.34 -5.56 -21.06
N VAL A 103 -3.22 -4.97 -21.49
CA VAL A 103 -2.71 -3.67 -21.03
C VAL A 103 -2.20 -2.86 -22.22
N PRO A 104 -2.15 -1.52 -22.13
CA PRO A 104 -1.59 -0.68 -23.19
C PRO A 104 -0.10 -0.94 -23.41
N ARG A 105 0.38 -0.63 -24.62
CA ARG A 105 1.81 -0.56 -24.88
C ARG A 105 2.47 0.47 -23.96
N THR A 106 3.43 0.02 -23.16
CA THR A 106 4.13 0.73 -22.09
C THR A 106 5.64 0.42 -22.17
N VAL A 107 6.46 1.47 -22.17
CA VAL A 107 7.92 1.40 -22.03
C VAL A 107 8.36 2.18 -20.79
N LEU A 108 9.48 1.78 -20.17
CA LEU A 108 10.09 2.50 -19.05
C LEU A 108 11.26 3.36 -19.56
N LEU A 109 11.27 4.64 -19.22
CA LEU A 109 12.33 5.58 -19.58
C LEU A 109 13.07 6.06 -18.32
N PRO A 110 14.38 6.36 -18.40
CA PRO A 110 15.12 6.97 -17.30
C PRO A 110 14.62 8.39 -17.01
N SER A 111 14.78 8.83 -15.77
CA SER A 111 14.46 10.20 -15.35
C SER A 111 15.24 11.24 -16.15
N HIS A 112 14.59 12.37 -16.45
CA HIS A 112 15.26 13.53 -17.06
C HIS A 112 16.33 14.12 -16.14
N GLU A 113 16.02 14.22 -14.85
CA GLU A 113 16.94 14.71 -13.82
C GLU A 113 17.59 13.52 -13.09
N LEU A 114 18.87 13.69 -12.73
CA LEU A 114 19.56 12.71 -11.90
C LEU A 114 18.90 12.65 -10.50
N PRO A 115 18.54 11.46 -9.99
CA PRO A 115 18.09 11.31 -8.62
C PRO A 115 19.13 11.82 -7.62
N THR A 116 18.68 12.23 -6.44
CA THR A 116 19.55 12.62 -5.32
C THR A 116 20.59 11.53 -5.03
N ASP A 117 21.80 11.94 -4.67
CA ASP A 117 22.94 11.05 -4.35
C ASP A 117 23.43 10.17 -5.52
N THR A 118 23.07 10.50 -6.76
CA THR A 118 23.60 9.85 -7.97
C THR A 118 24.48 10.80 -8.79
N ASN A 119 25.30 10.22 -9.67
CA ASN A 119 26.09 10.97 -10.66
C ASN A 119 26.14 10.21 -11.99
N ASP A 120 26.84 10.76 -12.97
CA ASP A 120 27.08 10.15 -14.27
C ASP A 120 27.55 8.68 -14.19
N LYS A 121 28.42 8.36 -13.23
CA LYS A 121 28.94 7.01 -13.03
C LYS A 121 27.90 6.02 -12.51
N SER A 122 26.80 6.49 -11.91
CA SER A 122 25.66 5.65 -11.52
C SER A 122 24.89 5.12 -12.74
N PHE A 123 24.98 5.80 -13.88
CA PHE A 123 24.23 5.48 -15.10
C PHE A 123 25.06 4.78 -16.18
N ARG A 124 26.25 4.25 -15.85
CA ARG A 124 27.16 3.57 -16.79
C ARG A 124 26.58 2.36 -17.52
N ASN A 125 25.46 1.82 -17.03
CA ASN A 125 24.73 0.70 -17.63
C ASN A 125 23.67 1.14 -18.65
N LEU A 126 23.39 2.44 -18.77
CA LEU A 126 22.49 2.97 -19.80
C LEU A 126 23.24 3.12 -21.12
N GLY A 127 22.66 2.56 -22.19
CA GLY A 127 23.07 2.89 -23.54
C GLY A 127 22.72 4.34 -23.85
N TYR A 128 23.63 5.05 -24.54
CA TYR A 128 23.37 6.39 -25.05
C TYR A 128 23.84 6.52 -26.51
N PRO A 129 22.98 6.99 -27.43
CA PRO A 129 21.54 7.24 -27.22
C PRO A 129 20.78 5.94 -26.93
N LEU A 130 19.59 6.04 -26.33
CA LEU A 130 18.66 4.93 -26.30
C LEU A 130 18.19 4.60 -27.73
N ASP A 131 17.81 3.34 -27.97
CA ASP A 131 17.24 2.92 -29.25
C ASP A 131 15.79 3.43 -29.40
N TRP A 132 15.66 4.71 -29.75
CA TRP A 132 14.39 5.39 -29.86
C TRP A 132 13.49 4.78 -30.93
N GLU A 133 14.07 4.35 -32.05
CA GLU A 133 13.30 3.77 -33.16
C GLU A 133 12.64 2.46 -32.72
N ALA A 134 13.37 1.57 -32.04
CA ALA A 134 12.79 0.34 -31.50
C ALA A 134 11.72 0.62 -30.43
N ILE A 135 11.96 1.60 -29.54
CA ILE A 135 11.00 1.96 -28.48
C ILE A 135 9.68 2.46 -29.06
N PHE A 136 9.69 3.31 -30.09
CA PHE A 136 8.47 3.86 -30.69
C PHE A 136 7.70 2.83 -31.54
N ASN A 137 8.38 1.83 -32.08
CA ASN A 137 7.80 0.83 -32.99
C ASN A 137 7.36 -0.48 -32.32
N TYR A 138 7.55 -0.64 -31.01
CA TYR A 138 7.31 -1.89 -30.27
C TYR A 138 5.83 -2.33 -30.19
#